data_AF-A0A837HKT9-F1
#
_entry.id   AF-A0A837HKT9-F1
#
_cell.length_a   1.000
_cell.length_b   1.000
_cell.length_c   1.000
_cell.angle_alpha   90.00
_cell.angle_beta   90.00
_cell.angle_gamma   90.00
#
_symmetry.space_group_name_H-M   'P 1'
#
loop_
_entity.id
_entity.type
_entity.pdbx_description
1 polymer ?
#
loop_
_entity_poly.entity_id
_entity_poly.type
_entity_poly.pdbx_seq_one_letter_code
_entity_poly.pdbx_strand_id
1 'polypeptide(L)'
;MLLAFAFILGVLPSLIWLSYYLKSDIHPEPKSIILEVFILGMISGGAAMGLQYALNYLGSADKTILAFVAAFPVIMVAGWAFIEEYVKYAVVKIRILHDVAFDEPTDAMIYMISAGLGFAAIENILFVLPEIFKGVDQAIYFLFLRFITATLL
;
A
#
# COMPACT_ATOMS: atom_id res chain seq x y z
N MET A 1 21.54 7.99 9.49
CA MET A 1 20.67 8.03 10.69
C MET A 1 19.23 8.35 10.34
N LEU A 2 18.94 9.51 9.71
CA LEU A 2 17.56 9.91 9.36
C LEU A 2 16.85 8.94 8.40
N LEU A 3 17.52 8.43 7.37
CA LEU A 3 16.94 7.45 6.44
C LEU A 3 16.44 6.17 7.13
N ALA A 4 17.24 5.61 8.04
CA ALA A 4 16.84 4.44 8.81
C ALA A 4 15.65 4.76 9.73
N PHE A 5 15.60 5.96 10.29
CA PHE A 5 14.49 6.42 11.11
C PHE A 5 13.19 6.56 10.31
N ALA A 6 13.25 7.16 9.10
CA ALA A 6 12.11 7.25 8.19
C ALA A 6 11.59 5.86 7.77
N PHE A 7 12.50 4.92 7.50
CA PHE A 7 12.13 3.55 7.16
C PHE A 7 11.38 2.88 8.33
N ILE A 8 11.96 2.93 9.54
CA ILE A 8 11.33 2.35 10.74
C ILE A 8 9.95 2.98 10.98
N LEU A 9 9.87 4.31 10.94
CA LEU A 9 8.62 5.05 11.12
C LEU A 9 7.57 4.67 10.06
N GLY A 10 7.94 4.55 8.79
CA GLY A 10 7.00 4.21 7.73
C GLY A 10 6.40 2.81 7.86
N VAL A 11 7.21 1.83 8.25
CA VAL A 11 6.77 0.42 8.36
C VAL A 11 6.02 0.13 9.66
N LEU A 12 6.33 0.86 10.73
CA LEU A 12 5.82 0.60 12.09
C LEU A 12 4.28 0.55 12.18
N PRO A 13 3.51 1.53 11.64
CA PRO A 13 2.04 1.45 11.55
C PRO A 13 1.51 0.12 11.01
N SER A 14 2.05 -0.31 9.87
CA SER A 14 1.59 -1.49 9.17
C SER A 14 1.88 -2.76 9.96
N LEU A 15 3.03 -2.83 10.65
CA LEU A 15 3.37 -3.97 11.50
C LEU A 15 2.52 -4.03 12.76
N ILE A 16 2.16 -2.88 13.35
CA ILE A 16 1.25 -2.83 14.50
C ILE A 16 -0.10 -3.43 14.11
N TRP A 17 -0.69 -2.98 13.01
CA TRP A 17 -1.96 -3.52 12.51
C TRP A 17 -1.85 -4.98 12.09
N LEU A 18 -0.78 -5.37 11.40
CA LEU A 18 -0.58 -6.78 11.01
C LEU A 18 -0.52 -7.67 12.25
N SER A 19 0.22 -7.25 13.27
CA SER A 19 0.32 -8.00 14.52
C SER A 19 -1.01 -8.10 15.28
N TYR A 20 -1.89 -7.10 15.13
CA TYR A 20 -3.23 -7.13 15.70
C TYR A 20 -4.09 -8.18 14.98
N TYR A 21 -4.16 -8.14 13.66
CA TYR A 21 -4.97 -9.10 12.88
C TYR A 21 -4.48 -10.55 13.04
N LEU A 22 -3.17 -10.78 13.03
CA LEU A 22 -2.61 -12.12 13.24
C LEU A 22 -2.86 -12.69 14.65
N LYS A 23 -3.17 -11.83 15.64
CA LYS A 23 -3.57 -12.29 16.98
C LYS A 23 -5.07 -12.60 17.07
N SER A 24 -5.87 -12.01 16.18
CA SER A 24 -7.32 -12.22 16.11
C SER A 24 -7.68 -13.45 15.28
N ASP A 25 -6.73 -13.99 14.54
CA ASP A 25 -6.89 -15.19 13.73
C ASP A 25 -6.99 -16.45 14.59
N ILE A 26 -8.03 -17.25 14.35
CA ILE A 26 -8.32 -18.50 15.08
C ILE A 26 -7.51 -19.67 14.48
N HIS A 27 -7.23 -19.62 13.18
CA HIS A 27 -6.53 -20.65 12.40
C HIS A 27 -5.24 -20.05 11.82
N PRO A 28 -4.14 -20.01 12.60
CA PRO A 28 -3.00 -19.18 12.24
C PRO A 28 -2.30 -19.62 10.95
N GLU A 29 -2.25 -18.69 10.01
CA GLU A 29 -1.55 -18.86 8.75
C GLU A 29 -0.02 -18.95 8.89
N PRO A 30 0.68 -19.63 7.96
CA PRO A 30 2.13 -19.69 7.98
C PRO A 30 2.75 -18.29 7.88
N LYS A 31 3.48 -17.88 8.94
CA LYS A 31 4.12 -16.55 9.02
C LYS A 31 5.03 -16.22 7.85
N SER A 32 5.63 -17.23 7.22
CA SER A 32 6.44 -17.06 6.01
C SER A 32 5.62 -16.59 4.82
N ILE A 33 4.41 -17.13 4.63
CA ILE A 33 3.51 -16.74 3.54
C ILE A 33 2.95 -15.34 3.81
N ILE A 34 2.55 -15.05 5.05
CA ILE A 34 2.13 -13.69 5.44
C ILE A 34 3.23 -12.66 5.15
N LEU A 35 4.47 -12.95 5.54
CA LEU A 35 5.60 -12.06 5.29
C LEU A 35 5.86 -11.89 3.79
N GLU A 36 5.76 -12.97 3.01
CA GLU A 36 5.89 -12.93 1.55
C GLU A 36 4.80 -12.03 0.93
N VAL A 37 3.54 -12.22 1.30
CA VAL A 37 2.41 -11.40 0.81
C VAL A 37 2.56 -9.94 1.23
N PHE A 38 3.04 -9.67 2.44
CA PHE A 38 3.34 -8.31 2.90
C PHE A 38 4.42 -7.65 2.02
N ILE A 39 5.52 -8.36 1.73
CA ILE A 39 6.59 -7.86 0.85
C ILE A 39 6.09 -7.66 -0.58
N LEU A 40 5.29 -8.59 -1.11
CA LEU A 40 4.67 -8.42 -2.43
C LEU A 40 3.70 -7.23 -2.45
N GLY A 41 2.99 -6.97 -1.34
CA GLY A 41 2.21 -5.77 -1.11
C GLY A 41 3.06 -4.49 -1.23
N MET A 42 4.22 -4.44 -0.56
CA MET A 42 5.17 -3.33 -0.70
C MET A 42 5.63 -3.13 -2.15
N ILE A 43 5.94 -4.22 -2.85
CA ILE A 43 6.35 -4.16 -4.27
C ILE A 43 5.20 -3.63 -5.13
N SER A 44 3.97 -4.06 -4.87
CA SER A 44 2.78 -3.60 -5.61
C SER A 44 2.49 -2.12 -5.41
N GLY A 45 2.75 -1.56 -4.22
CA GLY A 45 2.65 -0.12 -3.98
C GLY A 45 3.64 0.68 -4.83
N GLY A 46 4.90 0.24 -4.90
CA GLY A 46 5.88 0.84 -5.80
C GLY A 46 5.46 0.72 -7.28
N ALA A 47 4.91 -0.43 -7.68
CA ALA A 47 4.42 -0.66 -9.04
C ALA A 47 3.21 0.24 -9.38
N ALA A 48 2.27 0.43 -8.44
CA ALA A 48 1.13 1.34 -8.61
C ALA A 48 1.61 2.76 -8.90
N MET A 49 2.51 3.28 -8.07
CA MET A 49 3.08 4.63 -8.24
C MET A 49 3.79 4.78 -9.58
N GLY A 50 4.56 3.78 -10.00
CA GLY A 50 5.22 3.75 -11.31
C GLY A 50 4.22 3.79 -12.46
N LEU A 51 3.14 3.01 -12.38
CA LEU A 51 2.09 2.99 -13.40
C LEU A 51 1.33 4.32 -13.45
N GLN A 52 0.97 4.88 -12.30
CA GLN A 52 0.32 6.19 -12.22
C GLN A 52 1.22 7.28 -12.81
N TYR A 53 2.51 7.28 -12.50
CA TYR A 53 3.47 8.25 -13.07
C TYR A 53 3.55 8.12 -14.60
N ALA A 54 3.66 6.89 -15.12
CA ALA A 54 3.71 6.63 -16.56
C ALA A 54 2.43 7.12 -17.27
N LEU A 55 1.25 6.87 -16.70
CA LEU A 55 -0.03 7.33 -17.26
C LEU A 55 -0.13 8.85 -17.28
N ASN A 56 0.29 9.53 -16.20
CA ASN A 56 0.34 10.99 -16.14
C ASN A 56 1.32 11.58 -17.19
N TYR A 57 2.48 10.95 -17.36
CA TYR A 57 3.47 11.36 -18.37
C TYR A 57 2.92 11.21 -19.79
N LEU A 58 2.32 10.05 -20.10
CA LEU A 58 1.78 9.76 -21.43
C LEU A 58 0.67 10.73 -21.84
N GLY A 59 -0.29 11.03 -20.96
CA GLY A 59 -1.35 11.96 -21.34
C GLY A 59 -0.99 13.44 -21.18
N SER A 60 0.18 13.78 -20.64
CA SER A 60 0.76 15.12 -20.82
C SER A 60 1.23 15.34 -22.27
N ALA A 61 1.52 14.26 -23.02
CA ALA A 61 1.92 14.32 -24.42
C ALA A 61 0.73 14.36 -25.40
N ASP A 62 -0.42 13.80 -25.03
CA ASP A 62 -1.61 13.71 -25.89
C ASP A 62 -2.82 14.45 -25.30
N LYS A 63 -3.10 15.65 -25.84
CA LYS A 63 -3.96 16.68 -25.19
C LYS A 63 -5.47 16.50 -25.34
N THR A 64 -5.98 15.43 -25.95
CA THR A 64 -7.42 15.34 -26.28
C THR A 64 -8.23 14.51 -25.29
N ILE A 65 -7.77 13.31 -24.92
CA ILE A 65 -8.51 12.43 -23.98
C ILE A 65 -8.06 12.66 -22.55
N LEU A 66 -6.75 12.78 -22.30
CA LEU A 66 -6.27 12.97 -20.92
C LEU A 66 -6.49 14.39 -20.40
N ALA A 67 -6.63 15.40 -21.26
CA ALA A 67 -7.04 16.74 -20.84
C ALA A 67 -8.50 16.76 -20.33
N PHE A 68 -9.37 15.94 -20.91
CA PHE A 68 -10.73 15.75 -20.39
C PHE A 68 -10.69 15.07 -19.02
N VAL A 69 -9.90 14.00 -18.86
CA VAL A 69 -9.72 13.32 -17.56
C VAL A 69 -9.09 14.24 -16.51
N ALA A 70 -8.08 15.03 -16.89
CA ALA A 70 -7.43 16.02 -16.02
C ALA A 70 -8.35 17.20 -15.66
N ALA A 71 -9.34 17.52 -16.50
CA ALA A 71 -10.36 18.52 -16.21
C ALA A 71 -11.36 18.06 -15.14
N PHE A 72 -11.41 16.76 -14.82
CA PHE A 72 -12.27 16.19 -13.78
C PHE A 72 -11.43 15.45 -12.72
N PRO A 73 -11.01 16.14 -11.65
CA PRO A 73 -10.19 15.57 -10.57
C PRO A 73 -10.75 14.25 -10.01
N VAL A 74 -12.08 14.12 -9.95
CA VAL A 74 -12.77 12.90 -9.48
C VAL A 74 -12.47 11.68 -10.36
N ILE A 75 -12.42 11.83 -11.68
CA ILE A 75 -12.13 10.72 -12.61
C ILE A 75 -10.66 10.28 -12.45
N MET A 76 -9.76 11.24 -12.26
CA MET A 76 -8.34 10.96 -12.06
C MET A 76 -8.10 10.21 -10.73
N VAL A 77 -8.68 10.69 -9.64
CA VAL A 77 -8.59 10.03 -8.32
C VAL A 77 -9.20 8.62 -8.37
N ALA A 78 -10.36 8.45 -9.01
CA ALA A 78 -10.96 7.13 -9.18
C ALA A 78 -10.08 6.18 -10.02
N GLY A 79 -9.41 6.70 -11.05
CA GLY A 79 -8.45 5.95 -11.85
C GLY A 79 -7.23 5.50 -11.05
N TRP A 80 -6.67 6.38 -10.21
CA TRP A 80 -5.57 6.02 -9.31
C TRP A 80 -5.99 4.98 -8.28
N ALA A 81 -7.11 5.18 -7.59
CA ALA A 81 -7.65 4.23 -6.62
C ALA A 81 -7.90 2.84 -7.26
N PHE A 82 -8.44 2.82 -8.49
CA PHE A 82 -8.64 1.58 -9.24
C PHE A 82 -7.32 0.85 -9.51
N ILE A 83 -6.29 1.57 -9.96
CA ILE A 83 -4.96 1.00 -10.21
C ILE A 83 -4.40 0.38 -8.92
N GLU A 84 -4.44 1.13 -7.81
CA GLU A 84 -3.89 0.71 -6.52
C GLU A 84 -4.58 -0.56 -6.02
N GLU A 85 -5.92 -0.58 -6.05
CA GLU A 85 -6.67 -1.73 -5.59
C GLU A 85 -6.51 -2.94 -6.50
N TYR A 86 -6.44 -2.72 -7.83
CA TYR A 86 -6.22 -3.79 -8.79
C TYR A 86 -4.85 -4.45 -8.62
N VAL A 87 -3.77 -3.69 -8.49
CA VAL A 87 -2.43 -4.29 -8.32
C VAL A 87 -2.27 -4.98 -6.96
N LYS A 88 -2.89 -4.44 -5.91
CA LYS A 88 -2.92 -5.07 -4.58
C LYS A 88 -3.68 -6.40 -4.62
N TYR A 89 -4.85 -6.42 -5.25
CA TYR A 89 -5.60 -7.65 -5.48
C TYR A 89 -4.83 -8.66 -6.34
N ALA A 90 -4.13 -8.20 -7.39
CA ALA A 90 -3.36 -9.05 -8.27
C ALA A 90 -2.26 -9.84 -7.53
N VAL A 91 -1.62 -9.23 -6.52
CA VAL A 91 -0.65 -9.93 -5.65
C VAL A 91 -1.27 -11.17 -5.02
N VAL A 92 -2.39 -11.01 -4.32
CA VAL A 92 -3.06 -12.11 -3.63
C VAL A 92 -3.61 -13.12 -4.64
N LYS A 93 -4.19 -12.64 -5.74
CA LYS A 93 -4.72 -13.49 -6.80
C LYS A 93 -3.67 -14.39 -7.43
N ILE A 94 -2.46 -13.89 -7.65
CA ILE A 94 -1.40 -14.66 -8.28
C ILE A 94 -0.75 -15.61 -7.27
N ARG A 95 -0.54 -15.14 -6.03
CA ARG A 95 0.25 -15.88 -5.04
C ARG A 95 -0.55 -16.89 -4.23
N ILE A 96 -1.76 -16.55 -3.79
CA ILE A 96 -2.49 -17.29 -2.73
C ILE A 96 -3.61 -18.17 -3.26
N LEU A 97 -4.24 -17.78 -4.39
CA LEU A 97 -5.46 -18.42 -4.89
C LEU A 97 -5.32 -19.93 -5.21
N HIS A 98 -4.09 -20.42 -5.35
CA HIS A 98 -3.78 -21.85 -5.57
C HIS A 98 -2.82 -22.41 -4.51
N ASP A 99 -2.58 -21.69 -3.40
CA ASP A 99 -1.72 -22.15 -2.31
C ASP A 99 -2.47 -23.18 -1.45
N VAL A 100 -1.73 -24.15 -0.91
CA VAL A 100 -2.29 -25.19 -0.02
C VAL A 100 -2.68 -24.65 1.34
N ALA A 101 -2.11 -23.51 1.75
CA ALA A 101 -2.46 -22.80 2.97
C ALA A 101 -3.75 -21.99 2.83
N PHE A 102 -4.28 -21.82 1.61
CA PHE A 102 -5.58 -21.18 1.41
C PHE A 102 -6.68 -22.24 1.46
N ASP A 103 -7.16 -22.56 2.67
CA ASP A 103 -8.13 -23.64 2.91
C ASP A 103 -9.46 -23.18 3.53
N GLU A 104 -9.53 -21.94 4.04
CA GLU A 104 -10.73 -21.32 4.59
C GLU A 104 -11.10 -19.99 3.91
N PRO A 105 -12.40 -19.63 3.85
CA PRO A 105 -12.82 -18.33 3.30
C PRO A 105 -12.27 -17.12 4.07
N THR A 106 -11.94 -17.28 5.36
CA THR A 106 -11.38 -16.25 6.23
C THR A 106 -9.94 -15.87 5.87
N ASP A 107 -9.18 -16.81 5.34
CA ASP A 107 -7.79 -16.64 4.92
C ASP A 107 -7.64 -15.57 3.86
N ALA A 108 -8.63 -15.48 2.96
CA ALA A 108 -8.68 -14.45 1.93
C ALA A 108 -8.61 -13.05 2.56
N MET A 109 -9.27 -12.84 3.70
CA MET A 109 -9.23 -11.57 4.42
C MET A 109 -7.85 -11.32 5.03
N ILE A 110 -7.24 -12.33 5.65
CA ILE A 110 -5.90 -12.20 6.25
C ILE A 110 -4.85 -11.88 5.18
N TYR A 111 -4.87 -12.56 4.04
CA TYR A 111 -3.93 -12.31 2.95
C TYR A 111 -4.17 -10.94 2.27
N MET A 112 -5.42 -10.54 2.04
CA MET A 112 -5.75 -9.21 1.51
C MET A 112 -5.34 -8.08 2.46
N ILE A 113 -5.57 -8.25 3.78
CA ILE A 113 -5.10 -7.33 4.81
C ILE A 113 -3.57 -7.27 4.80
N SER A 114 -2.90 -8.41 4.72
CA SER A 114 -1.43 -8.48 4.70
C SER A 114 -0.84 -7.75 3.49
N ALA A 115 -1.41 -7.95 2.29
CA ALA A 115 -1.02 -7.25 1.07
C ALA A 115 -1.28 -5.74 1.19
N GLY A 116 -2.45 -5.34 1.71
CA GLY A 116 -2.79 -3.94 1.93
C GLY A 116 -1.90 -3.23 2.94
N LEU A 117 -1.52 -3.90 4.03
CA LEU A 117 -0.60 -3.35 5.02
C LEU A 117 0.82 -3.21 4.48
N GLY A 118 1.25 -4.15 3.63
CA GLY A 118 2.49 -4.04 2.87
C GLY A 118 2.49 -2.85 1.92
N PHE A 119 1.41 -2.68 1.16
CA PHE A 119 1.20 -1.52 0.28
C PHE A 119 1.27 -0.21 1.09
N ALA A 120 0.55 -0.12 2.21
CA ALA A 120 0.57 1.05 3.08
C ALA A 120 1.96 1.31 3.68
N ALA A 121 2.75 0.26 3.96
CA ALA A 121 4.09 0.41 4.50
C ALA A 121 5.04 1.12 3.53
N ILE A 122 5.02 0.73 2.25
CA ILE A 122 5.89 1.39 1.26
C ILE A 122 5.44 2.84 1.03
N GLU A 123 4.15 3.12 0.99
CA GLU A 123 3.66 4.49 0.88
C GLU A 123 4.09 5.32 2.08
N ASN A 124 3.88 4.83 3.30
CA ASN A 124 4.26 5.55 4.50
C ASN A 124 5.75 5.87 4.52
N ILE A 125 6.62 4.96 4.08
CA ILE A 125 8.05 5.25 3.92
C ILE A 125 8.24 6.42 2.95
N LEU A 126 7.64 6.35 1.76
CA LEU A 126 7.81 7.35 0.71
C LEU A 126 7.29 8.73 1.11
N PHE A 127 6.20 8.80 1.87
CA PHE A 127 5.67 10.07 2.37
C PHE A 127 6.43 10.62 3.60
N VAL A 128 6.95 9.76 4.47
CA VAL A 128 7.74 10.22 5.64
C VAL A 128 9.13 10.72 5.22
N LEU A 129 9.71 10.15 4.16
CA LEU A 129 11.03 10.53 3.67
C LEU A 129 11.21 12.04 3.42
N PRO A 130 10.35 12.76 2.70
CA PRO A 130 10.49 14.22 2.54
C PRO A 130 10.19 14.98 3.84
N GLU A 131 9.25 14.51 4.66
CA GLU A 131 8.84 15.20 5.89
C GLU A 131 9.92 15.15 6.97
N ILE A 132 10.69 14.05 7.06
CA ILE A 132 11.76 13.93 8.06
C ILE A 132 12.89 14.95 7.87
N PHE A 133 13.09 15.44 6.64
CA PHE A 133 14.06 16.49 6.34
C PHE A 133 13.54 17.89 6.70
N LYS A 134 12.22 18.07 6.86
CA LYS A 134 11.62 19.32 7.34
C LYS A 134 11.61 19.39 8.86
N GLY A 135 11.39 18.25 9.53
CA GLY A 135 11.41 18.13 10.98
C GLY A 135 10.94 16.74 11.43
N VAL A 136 11.55 16.20 12.49
CA VAL A 136 11.18 14.88 13.02
C VAL A 136 9.78 14.90 13.64
N ASP A 137 9.44 15.99 14.32
CA ASP A 137 8.12 16.28 14.87
C ASP A 137 7.04 16.31 13.78
N GLN A 138 7.31 16.99 12.66
CA GLN A 138 6.40 17.05 11.52
C GLN A 138 6.19 15.66 10.90
N ALA A 139 7.27 14.89 10.73
CA ALA A 139 7.19 13.51 10.22
C ALA A 139 6.36 12.60 11.14
N ILE A 140 6.53 12.72 12.46
CA ILE A 140 5.75 11.94 13.44
C ILE A 140 4.28 12.34 13.40
N TYR A 141 3.96 13.64 13.36
CA TYR A 141 2.59 14.12 13.26
C TYR A 141 1.91 13.62 11.98
N PHE A 142 2.60 13.71 10.85
CA PHE A 142 2.11 13.24 9.56
C PHE A 142 1.86 11.72 9.57
N LEU A 143 2.77 10.94 10.16
CA LEU A 143 2.60 9.50 10.32
C LEU A 143 1.43 9.16 11.24
N PHE A 144 1.24 9.90 12.33
CA PHE A 144 0.15 9.70 13.27
C PHE A 144 -1.21 9.89 12.60
N LEU A 145 -1.34 10.91 11.74
CA LEU A 145 -2.53 11.09 10.91
C LEU A 145 -2.75 9.86 10.03
N ARG A 146 -1.73 9.43 9.29
CA ARG A 146 -1.80 8.24 8.43
C ARG A 146 -2.05 6.93 9.16
N PHE A 147 -1.74 6.86 10.45
CA PHE A 147 -2.03 5.70 11.28
C PHE A 147 -3.53 5.60 11.65
N ILE A 148 -4.19 6.74 11.84
CA ILE A 148 -5.60 6.82 12.25
C ILE A 148 -6.54 6.93 11.04
N THR A 149 -6.14 7.67 10.02
CA THR A 149 -6.91 7.84 8.78
C THR A 149 -6.67 6.65 7.87
N ALA A 150 -7.68 6.27 7.08
CA ALA A 150 -7.44 5.42 5.93
C ALA A 150 -6.36 6.08 5.06
N THR A 151 -5.25 5.39 4.84
CA THR A 151 -4.13 5.86 4.02
C THR A 151 -4.67 6.26 2.64
N LEU A 152 -4.65 7.57 2.36
CA LEU A 152 -5.00 8.19 1.08
C LEU A 152 -6.30 7.67 0.43
N LEU A 153 -7.43 8.14 0.95
CA LEU A 153 -8.55 8.56 0.10
C LEU A 153 -8.62 10.08 0.12
#